data_AF-A0A353F239-F1
#
_entry.id   AF-A0A353F239-F1
#
_cell.length_a   1.000
_cell.length_b   1.000
_cell.length_c   1.000
_cell.angle_alpha   90.00
_cell.angle_beta   90.00
_cell.angle_gamma   90.00
#
_symmetry.space_group_name_H-M   'P 1'
#
loop_
_entity.id
_entity.type
_entity.pdbx_description
1 polymer ?
#
loop_
_entity_poly.entity_id
_entity_poly.type
_entity_poly.pdbx_seq_one_letter_code
_entity_poly.pdbx_strand_id
1 'polypeptide(L)'
;LQLDLGKDKFEQYRQLALAAALVSAKEGLAPNITAREAMELQIPDDPRVRVDTRNPERELDFNDHIINFLDENIIEEEVIIDAKTGKLTYDKRGIAIPAPKPEKGKPASKTKKIKRKAYAADVMASKELQEKFNVYMKLKGHEIKIDCGDRVIHWHSRDAVRGEVYKNIDAAYKMFRAAYEAKGLLPKKRDAFATPAERCLYAIRNFEYTFPAHLQKERNWPPFPLTAPWPLLTMLVADQQPLREREERWIAFRDRGEFHRYGEYIHGIAQQFSMQSARRLKPYPFTYATIQMMLKDGGVCGTMGSISARGHNILGVPSCQATQPGHCAVVFFRHGPETGIFRCEGGQYATGGDEKTGPFTPWPFEREFRRSKRTSGHEIEFRGIKKMVYHQSLAWGVNYGLPAFHDGTIAHALYQLLPEEQRKSDGWKLLSNAIAQNPYHLLVIDALIASTETSQGQVEVWNNFRKALNQAEGKPGCPTKGLYVTTVRDKVFDRIASLPTPRNSKEVERVLGFLKAEKCNRDDLLKRYRRALNKERKSTPQ
;
A
#
# COMPACT_ATOMS: atom_id res chain seq x y z
N LEU A 1 22.59 -3.92 11.34
CA LEU A 1 21.29 -4.44 10.85
C LEU A 1 21.65 -5.66 10.04
N GLN A 2 20.89 -6.75 10.11
CA GLN A 2 21.21 -7.96 9.36
C GLN A 2 20.95 -7.73 7.87
N LEU A 3 21.92 -7.20 7.15
CA LEU A 3 21.89 -6.92 5.70
C LEU A 3 23.06 -7.65 5.05
N ASP A 4 23.06 -8.97 5.19
CA ASP A 4 24.15 -9.85 4.79
C ASP A 4 24.03 -10.18 3.28
N LEU A 5 24.03 -9.16 2.41
CA LEU A 5 23.77 -9.33 0.96
C LEU A 5 24.94 -9.95 0.19
N GLY A 6 26.14 -9.98 0.79
CA GLY A 6 27.41 -10.18 0.09
C GLY A 6 27.96 -8.87 -0.50
N LYS A 7 29.30 -8.77 -0.63
CA LYS A 7 29.99 -7.53 -1.01
C LYS A 7 29.54 -6.99 -2.37
N ASP A 8 29.54 -7.84 -3.40
CA ASP A 8 29.27 -7.39 -4.77
C ASP A 8 27.83 -6.90 -4.94
N LYS A 9 26.86 -7.66 -4.41
CA LYS A 9 25.44 -7.24 -4.40
C LYS A 9 25.23 -5.99 -3.57
N PHE A 10 25.92 -5.85 -2.43
CA PHE A 10 25.84 -4.63 -1.63
C PHE A 10 26.33 -3.41 -2.40
N GLU A 11 27.49 -3.49 -3.06
CA GLU A 11 28.05 -2.37 -3.82
C GLU A 11 27.12 -1.97 -4.98
N GLN A 12 26.61 -2.95 -5.72
CA GLN A 12 25.69 -2.70 -6.82
C GLN A 12 24.34 -2.12 -6.36
N TYR A 13 23.77 -2.65 -5.27
CA TYR A 13 22.43 -2.30 -4.78
C TYR A 13 22.46 -1.49 -3.48
N ARG A 14 23.51 -0.68 -3.27
CA ARG A 14 23.73 0.09 -2.03
C ARG A 14 22.55 0.98 -1.63
N GLN A 15 21.82 1.54 -2.61
CA GLN A 15 20.66 2.40 -2.35
C GLN A 15 19.49 1.61 -1.77
N LEU A 16 19.27 0.38 -2.27
CA LEU A 16 18.26 -0.54 -1.72
C LEU A 16 18.63 -0.96 -0.30
N ALA A 17 19.91 -1.32 -0.08
CA ALA A 17 20.42 -1.69 1.24
C ALA A 17 20.27 -0.52 2.24
N LEU A 18 20.59 0.71 1.82
CA LEU A 18 20.42 1.91 2.63
C LEU A 18 18.94 2.17 2.97
N ALA A 19 18.03 2.03 1.99
CA ALA A 19 16.60 2.16 2.25
C ALA A 19 16.13 1.12 3.27
N ALA A 20 16.49 -0.16 3.09
CA ALA A 20 16.13 -1.24 4.01
C ALA A 20 16.69 -1.00 5.41
N ALA A 21 17.94 -0.52 5.51
CA ALA A 21 18.57 -0.20 6.77
C ALA A 21 17.82 0.90 7.52
N LEU A 22 17.50 2.00 6.82
CA LEU A 22 16.82 3.15 7.37
C LEU A 22 15.41 2.80 7.87
N VAL A 23 14.63 2.08 7.04
CA VAL A 23 13.29 1.64 7.44
C VAL A 23 13.35 0.75 8.67
N SER A 24 14.24 -0.25 8.67
CA SER A 24 14.36 -1.22 9.75
C SER A 24 14.84 -0.59 11.07
N ALA A 25 15.80 0.35 10.99
CA ALA A 25 16.25 1.09 12.17
C ALA A 25 15.12 1.92 12.79
N LYS A 26 14.29 2.56 11.96
CA LYS A 26 13.13 3.35 12.42
C LYS A 26 12.03 2.49 13.01
N GLU A 27 11.97 1.22 12.64
CA GLU A 27 11.09 0.20 13.26
C GLU A 27 11.62 -0.35 14.58
N GLY A 28 12.82 0.09 15.01
CA GLY A 28 13.44 -0.31 16.28
C GLY A 28 14.29 -1.58 16.19
N LEU A 29 14.63 -2.07 15.00
CA LEU A 29 15.55 -3.20 14.86
C LEU A 29 16.97 -2.75 15.22
N ALA A 30 17.59 -3.46 16.18
CA ALA A 30 18.94 -3.17 16.62
C ALA A 30 19.98 -3.44 15.52
N PRO A 31 21.03 -2.61 15.43
CA PRO A 31 22.12 -2.88 14.52
C PRO A 31 22.94 -4.08 15.02
N ASN A 32 22.96 -5.16 14.25
CA ASN A 32 24.01 -6.18 14.34
C ASN A 32 25.10 -5.87 13.30
N ILE A 33 26.37 -5.78 13.73
CA ILE A 33 27.56 -5.50 12.90
C ILE A 33 28.58 -6.65 12.92
N THR A 34 28.20 -7.80 13.49
CA THR A 34 29.08 -8.97 13.56
C THR A 34 29.39 -9.47 12.15
N ALA A 35 30.66 -9.81 11.89
CA ALA A 35 31.08 -10.37 10.61
C ALA A 35 30.39 -11.72 10.34
N ARG A 36 29.88 -11.91 9.12
CA ARG A 36 29.06 -13.05 8.70
C ARG A 36 29.25 -13.33 7.22
N GLU A 37 28.99 -14.56 6.83
CA GLU A 37 28.88 -14.94 5.43
C GLU A 37 27.63 -14.32 4.78
N ALA A 38 27.64 -14.24 3.45
CA ALA A 38 26.48 -13.78 2.70
C ALA A 38 25.28 -14.71 2.96
N MET A 39 24.11 -14.11 3.19
CA MET A 39 22.87 -14.86 3.39
C MET A 39 22.43 -15.51 2.08
N GLU A 40 22.10 -16.79 2.17
CA GLU A 40 21.38 -17.49 1.12
C GLU A 40 19.87 -17.24 1.26
N LEU A 41 19.22 -16.84 0.16
CA LEU A 41 17.79 -16.61 0.15
C LEU A 41 17.04 -17.95 0.16
N GLN A 42 16.32 -18.23 1.25
CA GLN A 42 15.45 -19.41 1.35
C GLN A 42 13.98 -18.99 1.31
N ILE A 43 13.21 -19.54 0.37
CA ILE A 43 11.76 -19.35 0.31
C ILE A 43 11.11 -20.54 1.03
N PRO A 44 10.32 -20.32 2.10
CA PRO A 44 9.67 -21.42 2.80
C PRO A 44 8.66 -22.18 1.93
N ASP A 45 8.55 -23.49 2.16
CA ASP A 45 7.54 -24.37 1.55
C ASP A 45 6.14 -24.17 2.16
N ASP A 46 5.14 -24.85 1.60
CA ASP A 46 3.78 -24.86 2.14
C ASP A 46 3.77 -25.43 3.58
N PRO A 47 3.35 -24.65 4.59
CA PRO A 47 3.42 -25.07 5.99
C PRO A 47 2.35 -26.09 6.38
N ARG A 48 1.43 -26.46 5.47
CA ARG A 48 0.33 -27.37 5.76
C ARG A 48 0.81 -28.82 5.77
N VAL A 49 0.48 -29.54 6.85
CA VAL A 49 0.64 -30.99 6.94
C VAL A 49 -0.74 -31.63 6.82
N ARG A 50 -0.97 -32.35 5.71
CA ARG A 50 -2.24 -33.03 5.45
C ARG A 50 -2.45 -34.17 6.44
N VAL A 51 -3.68 -34.27 6.95
CA VAL A 51 -4.12 -35.43 7.74
C VAL A 51 -4.96 -36.32 6.84
N ASP A 52 -4.67 -37.62 6.84
CA ASP A 52 -5.57 -38.59 6.22
C ASP A 52 -6.80 -38.78 7.11
N THR A 53 -7.94 -38.27 6.62
CA THR A 53 -9.22 -38.30 7.32
C THR A 53 -9.96 -39.61 7.16
N ARG A 54 -9.40 -40.57 6.42
CA ARG A 54 -9.94 -41.91 6.20
C ARG A 54 -9.01 -43.02 6.67
N ASN A 55 -7.92 -42.67 7.35
CA ASN A 55 -6.98 -43.65 7.88
C ASN A 55 -7.71 -44.61 8.85
N PRO A 56 -7.82 -45.91 8.55
CA PRO A 56 -8.53 -46.87 9.39
C PRO A 56 -7.81 -47.15 10.73
N GLU A 57 -6.53 -46.79 10.85
CA GLU A 57 -5.72 -46.98 12.06
C GLU A 57 -5.94 -45.90 13.12
N ARG A 58 -6.78 -44.90 12.83
CA ARG A 58 -7.03 -43.76 13.72
C ARG A 58 -8.52 -43.64 14.04
N GLU A 59 -8.82 -43.30 15.29
CA GLU A 59 -10.16 -42.85 15.66
C GLU A 59 -10.48 -41.52 14.95
N LEU A 60 -11.55 -41.53 14.15
CA LEU A 60 -11.98 -40.35 13.40
C LEU A 60 -12.64 -39.36 14.35
N ASP A 61 -12.18 -38.12 14.34
CA ASP A 61 -12.74 -37.04 15.14
C ASP A 61 -13.82 -36.26 14.37
N PHE A 62 -14.45 -35.33 15.07
CA PHE A 62 -15.45 -34.41 14.52
C PHE A 62 -15.02 -33.75 13.20
N ASN A 63 -13.76 -33.30 13.10
CA ASN A 63 -13.25 -32.62 11.93
C ASN A 63 -13.01 -33.59 10.77
N ASP A 64 -12.64 -34.85 11.03
CA ASP A 64 -12.51 -35.87 9.98
C ASP A 64 -13.84 -36.12 9.29
N HIS A 65 -14.91 -36.25 10.07
CA HIS A 65 -16.25 -36.45 9.55
C HIS A 65 -16.71 -35.26 8.68
N ILE A 66 -16.37 -34.03 9.06
CA ILE A 66 -16.63 -32.85 8.22
C ILE A 66 -15.91 -32.99 6.87
N ILE A 67 -14.62 -33.31 6.85
CA ILE A 67 -13.85 -33.43 5.60
C ILE A 67 -14.35 -34.61 4.77
N ASN A 68 -14.64 -35.74 5.39
CA ASN A 68 -15.16 -36.92 4.70
C ASN A 68 -16.49 -36.64 4.01
N PHE A 69 -17.42 -35.94 4.69
CA PHE A 69 -18.66 -35.50 4.06
C PHE A 69 -18.40 -34.64 2.82
N LEU A 70 -17.51 -33.66 2.92
CA LEU A 70 -17.18 -32.78 1.79
C LEU A 70 -16.57 -33.56 0.61
N ASP A 71 -15.72 -34.55 0.91
CA ASP A 71 -15.05 -35.39 -0.08
C ASP A 71 -15.98 -36.42 -0.74
N GLU A 72 -17.03 -36.86 -0.04
CA GLU A 72 -18.04 -37.82 -0.53
C GLU A 72 -19.12 -37.17 -1.40
N ASN A 73 -19.34 -35.86 -1.23
CA ASN A 73 -20.36 -35.14 -1.99
C ASN A 73 -19.75 -34.48 -3.23
N ILE A 74 -20.34 -34.76 -4.39
CA ILE A 74 -19.91 -34.22 -5.68
C ILE A 74 -20.84 -33.09 -6.10
N ILE A 75 -20.24 -31.96 -6.46
CA ILE A 75 -20.90 -30.80 -7.05
C ILE A 75 -20.64 -30.80 -8.55
N GLU A 76 -21.71 -30.65 -9.34
CA GLU A 76 -21.62 -30.38 -10.76
C GLU A 76 -21.75 -28.87 -11.00
N GLU A 77 -20.79 -28.26 -11.67
CA GLU A 77 -20.82 -26.84 -12.01
C GLU A 77 -20.48 -26.60 -13.49
N GLU A 78 -21.16 -25.63 -14.09
CA GLU A 78 -20.86 -25.16 -15.45
C GLU A 78 -19.91 -23.97 -15.41
N VAL A 79 -18.74 -24.16 -16.01
CA VAL A 79 -17.67 -23.14 -16.08
C VAL A 79 -17.42 -22.73 -17.52
N ILE A 80 -17.11 -21.44 -17.75
CA ILE A 80 -16.76 -20.94 -19.08
C ILE A 80 -15.35 -21.41 -19.43
N ILE A 81 -15.18 -21.87 -20.67
CA ILE A 81 -13.87 -22.20 -21.23
C ILE A 81 -13.51 -21.25 -22.36
N ASP A 82 -12.21 -20.98 -22.48
CA ASP A 82 -11.65 -20.21 -23.56
C ASP A 82 -11.74 -21.02 -24.86
N ALA A 83 -12.36 -20.43 -25.88
CA ALA A 83 -12.70 -21.13 -27.11
C ALA A 83 -11.48 -21.53 -27.96
N LYS A 84 -10.30 -20.94 -27.71
CA LYS A 84 -9.06 -21.20 -28.45
C LYS A 84 -8.13 -22.18 -27.73
N THR A 85 -8.12 -22.16 -26.40
CA THR A 85 -7.16 -22.91 -25.58
C THR A 85 -7.78 -24.08 -24.81
N GLY A 86 -9.11 -24.14 -24.70
CA GLY A 86 -9.82 -25.17 -23.93
C GLY A 86 -9.61 -25.08 -22.41
N LYS A 87 -8.92 -24.05 -21.93
CA LYS A 87 -8.68 -23.77 -20.51
C LYS A 87 -9.84 -22.97 -19.92
N LEU A 88 -9.99 -22.97 -18.59
CA LEU A 88 -10.99 -22.14 -17.91
C LEU A 88 -10.76 -20.66 -18.27
N THR A 89 -11.83 -19.95 -18.63
CA THR A 89 -11.74 -18.50 -18.84
C THR A 89 -11.75 -17.84 -17.48
N TYR A 90 -10.75 -17.02 -17.21
CA TYR A 90 -10.69 -16.21 -16.00
C TYR A 90 -11.15 -14.79 -16.35
N ASP A 91 -11.87 -14.15 -15.45
CA ASP A 91 -12.15 -12.72 -15.63
C ASP A 91 -10.85 -11.91 -15.54
N LYS A 92 -10.93 -10.60 -15.81
CA LYS A 92 -9.82 -9.65 -15.66
C LYS A 92 -9.15 -9.63 -14.26
N ARG A 93 -9.67 -10.43 -13.32
CA ARG A 93 -9.28 -10.53 -11.91
C ARG A 93 -8.72 -11.92 -11.58
N GLY A 94 -8.56 -12.82 -12.57
CA GLY A 94 -7.95 -14.14 -12.39
C GLY A 94 -8.87 -15.18 -11.75
N ILE A 95 -10.19 -14.98 -11.81
CA ILE A 95 -11.19 -15.91 -11.26
C ILE A 95 -11.89 -16.61 -12.42
N ALA A 96 -11.96 -17.96 -12.39
CA ALA A 96 -12.66 -18.72 -13.40
C ALA A 96 -14.11 -18.24 -13.47
N ILE A 97 -14.55 -17.79 -14.65
CA ILE A 97 -15.87 -17.21 -14.85
C ILE A 97 -16.85 -18.39 -14.92
N PRO A 98 -17.76 -18.57 -13.93
CA PRO A 98 -18.83 -19.52 -14.11
C PRO A 98 -19.83 -18.98 -15.13
N ALA A 99 -20.54 -19.90 -15.78
CA ALA A 99 -21.42 -19.55 -16.88
C ALA A 99 -22.46 -18.48 -16.45
N PRO A 100 -22.54 -17.32 -17.13
CA PRO A 100 -23.65 -16.40 -16.92
C PRO A 100 -24.96 -17.10 -17.31
N LYS A 101 -26.07 -16.70 -16.67
CA LYS A 101 -27.40 -17.08 -17.18
C LYS A 101 -27.51 -16.59 -18.63
N PRO A 102 -28.00 -17.41 -19.57
CA PRO A 102 -28.11 -17.02 -20.98
C PRO A 102 -28.99 -15.78 -21.11
N GLU A 103 -28.42 -14.68 -21.62
CA GLU A 103 -29.18 -13.49 -22.01
C GLU A 103 -29.78 -13.70 -23.40
N LYS A 104 -31.07 -13.38 -23.56
CA LYS A 104 -31.75 -13.45 -24.86
C LYS A 104 -31.01 -12.56 -25.88
N GLY A 105 -30.59 -13.16 -27.00
CA GLY A 105 -29.98 -12.45 -28.13
C GLY A 105 -28.44 -12.40 -28.15
N LYS A 106 -27.74 -12.99 -27.17
CA LYS A 106 -26.27 -13.14 -27.21
C LYS A 106 -25.85 -14.59 -27.49
N PRO A 107 -24.78 -14.83 -28.27
CA PRO A 107 -24.26 -16.17 -28.49
C PRO A 107 -23.80 -16.78 -27.15
N ALA A 108 -24.19 -18.02 -26.89
CA ALA A 108 -23.83 -18.73 -25.67
C ALA A 108 -22.31 -18.92 -25.57
N SER A 109 -21.74 -18.63 -24.41
CA SER A 109 -20.33 -18.95 -24.14
C SER A 109 -20.14 -20.46 -24.14
N LYS A 110 -19.01 -20.97 -24.66
CA LYS A 110 -18.68 -22.39 -24.53
C LYS A 110 -18.48 -22.70 -23.05
N THR A 111 -19.27 -23.62 -22.52
CA THR A 111 -19.19 -24.07 -21.12
C THR A 111 -18.76 -25.53 -21.08
N LYS A 112 -18.16 -25.92 -19.95
CA LYS A 112 -17.89 -27.31 -19.61
C LYS A 112 -18.51 -27.61 -18.25
N LYS A 113 -19.26 -28.70 -18.17
CA LYS A 113 -19.65 -29.27 -16.87
C LYS A 113 -18.43 -29.91 -16.25
N ILE A 114 -18.07 -29.48 -15.05
CA ILE A 114 -17.03 -30.11 -14.25
C ILE A 114 -17.66 -30.70 -12.99
N LYS A 115 -17.12 -31.84 -12.57
CA LYS A 115 -17.45 -32.49 -11.31
C LYS A 115 -16.31 -32.24 -10.34
N ARG A 116 -16.64 -31.75 -9.14
CA ARG A 116 -15.66 -31.56 -8.07
C ARG A 116 -16.24 -31.98 -6.73
N LYS A 117 -15.37 -32.23 -5.74
CA LYS A 117 -15.78 -32.38 -4.35
C LYS A 117 -16.46 -31.11 -3.83
N ALA A 118 -17.38 -31.27 -2.91
CA ALA A 118 -18.04 -30.17 -2.23
C ALA A 118 -17.02 -29.39 -1.39
N TYR A 119 -17.20 -28.07 -1.34
CA TYR A 119 -16.52 -27.21 -0.38
C TYR A 119 -17.51 -26.82 0.71
N ALA A 120 -16.98 -26.47 1.88
CA ALA A 120 -17.74 -25.85 2.96
C ALA A 120 -18.63 -24.68 2.47
N ALA A 121 -18.16 -23.88 1.52
CA ALA A 121 -18.96 -22.81 0.91
C ALA A 121 -20.23 -23.32 0.21
N ASP A 122 -20.17 -24.48 -0.47
CA ASP A 122 -21.35 -25.05 -1.13
C ASP A 122 -22.37 -25.52 -0.10
N VAL A 123 -21.91 -26.15 0.98
CA VAL A 123 -22.77 -26.57 2.09
C VAL A 123 -23.45 -25.36 2.71
N MET A 124 -22.70 -24.33 3.12
CA MET A 124 -23.30 -23.14 3.74
C MET A 124 -24.23 -22.34 2.80
N ALA A 125 -24.08 -22.48 1.47
CA ALA A 125 -24.89 -21.77 0.50
C ALA A 125 -26.13 -22.54 0.01
N SER A 126 -26.29 -23.82 0.35
CA SER A 126 -27.38 -24.68 -0.14
C SER A 126 -28.15 -25.29 1.02
N LYS A 127 -29.45 -25.03 1.12
CA LYS A 127 -30.28 -25.62 2.17
C LYS A 127 -30.29 -27.15 2.12
N GLU A 128 -30.34 -27.72 0.91
CA GLU A 128 -30.31 -29.17 0.70
C GLU A 128 -29.01 -29.81 1.23
N LEU A 129 -27.85 -29.21 0.94
CA LEU A 129 -26.58 -29.72 1.44
C LEU A 129 -26.45 -29.56 2.97
N GLN A 130 -27.05 -28.53 3.55
CA GLN A 130 -27.10 -28.36 5.02
C GLN A 130 -27.89 -29.47 5.68
N GLU A 131 -29.06 -29.82 5.14
CA GLU A 131 -29.90 -30.91 5.64
C GLU A 131 -29.16 -32.25 5.54
N LYS A 132 -28.53 -32.55 4.39
CA LYS A 132 -27.68 -33.73 4.21
C LYS A 132 -26.53 -33.78 5.20
N PHE A 133 -25.85 -32.66 5.42
CA PHE A 133 -24.74 -32.55 6.35
C PHE A 133 -25.17 -32.77 7.81
N ASN A 134 -26.28 -32.16 8.23
CA ASN A 134 -26.83 -32.34 9.57
C ASN A 134 -27.19 -33.81 9.84
N VAL A 135 -27.84 -34.48 8.88
CA VAL A 135 -28.16 -35.92 8.98
C VAL A 135 -26.88 -36.76 9.05
N TYR A 136 -25.90 -36.49 8.19
CA TYR A 136 -24.63 -37.21 8.18
C TYR A 136 -23.90 -37.09 9.53
N MET A 137 -23.75 -35.87 10.05
CA MET A 137 -23.02 -35.65 11.30
C MET A 137 -23.73 -36.28 12.50
N LYS A 138 -25.07 -36.27 12.53
CA LYS A 138 -25.86 -37.00 13.53
C LYS A 138 -25.62 -38.51 13.47
N LEU A 139 -25.55 -39.09 12.26
CA LEU A 139 -25.24 -40.52 12.07
C LEU A 139 -23.81 -40.88 12.52
N LYS A 140 -22.89 -39.91 12.54
CA LYS A 140 -21.53 -40.07 13.07
C LYS A 140 -21.42 -39.75 14.56
N GLY A 141 -22.55 -39.57 15.26
CA GLY A 141 -22.57 -39.34 16.71
C GLY A 141 -22.33 -37.88 17.13
N HIS A 142 -22.44 -36.92 16.19
CA HIS A 142 -22.25 -35.51 16.46
C HIS A 142 -23.56 -34.73 16.33
N GLU A 143 -24.05 -34.18 17.44
CA GLU A 143 -25.24 -33.33 17.45
C GLU A 143 -24.89 -31.92 16.99
N ILE A 144 -25.18 -31.62 15.73
CA ILE A 144 -25.04 -30.29 15.15
C ILE A 144 -26.27 -29.93 14.33
N LYS A 145 -26.51 -28.62 14.19
CA LYS A 145 -27.51 -28.09 13.27
C LYS A 145 -27.00 -26.80 12.64
N ILE A 146 -26.71 -26.84 11.35
CA ILE A 146 -26.48 -25.63 10.55
C ILE A 146 -27.75 -25.23 9.81
N ASP A 147 -28.06 -23.92 9.83
CA ASP A 147 -29.16 -23.28 9.10
C ASP A 147 -28.73 -21.86 8.67
N CYS A 148 -28.00 -21.81 7.57
CA CYS A 148 -27.46 -20.62 6.94
C CYS A 148 -28.46 -19.95 5.98
N GLY A 149 -29.69 -20.47 5.88
CA GLY A 149 -30.62 -20.14 4.80
C GLY A 149 -30.20 -20.72 3.45
N ASP A 150 -30.96 -20.38 2.40
CA ASP A 150 -30.67 -20.82 1.03
C ASP A 150 -30.07 -19.66 0.21
N ARG A 151 -28.86 -19.89 -0.31
CA ARG A 151 -28.10 -18.95 -1.17
C ARG A 151 -27.81 -17.57 -0.59
N VAL A 152 -28.01 -17.36 0.71
CA VAL A 152 -27.74 -16.07 1.39
C VAL A 152 -26.29 -15.63 1.18
N ILE A 153 -25.33 -16.54 1.36
CA ILE A 153 -23.89 -16.33 1.11
C ILE A 153 -23.37 -17.11 -0.09
N HIS A 154 -24.11 -17.09 -1.19
CA HIS A 154 -23.63 -17.64 -2.46
C HIS A 154 -22.40 -16.88 -2.99
N TRP A 155 -21.65 -17.50 -3.90
CA TRP A 155 -20.42 -16.92 -4.46
C TRP A 155 -20.63 -15.55 -5.13
N HIS A 156 -21.86 -15.18 -5.48
CA HIS A 156 -22.27 -13.89 -6.05
C HIS A 156 -22.86 -12.88 -5.06
N SER A 157 -23.13 -13.27 -3.81
CA SER A 157 -23.77 -12.38 -2.84
C SER A 157 -22.92 -11.13 -2.59
N ARG A 158 -23.59 -9.98 -2.52
CA ARG A 158 -22.97 -8.65 -2.36
C ARG A 158 -23.53 -7.86 -1.18
N ASP A 159 -24.72 -8.23 -0.73
CA ASP A 159 -25.42 -7.53 0.34
C ASP A 159 -24.93 -7.98 1.70
N ALA A 160 -24.93 -7.06 2.66
CA ALA A 160 -24.62 -7.37 4.04
C ALA A 160 -25.71 -8.27 4.63
N VAL A 161 -25.31 -9.32 5.34
CA VAL A 161 -26.20 -10.27 6.01
C VAL A 161 -26.49 -9.76 7.43
N ARG A 162 -27.74 -9.88 7.90
CA ARG A 162 -28.15 -9.36 9.22
C ARG A 162 -28.94 -10.40 10.01
N GLY A 163 -29.12 -10.13 11.30
CA GLY A 163 -29.99 -10.92 12.18
C GLY A 163 -29.46 -12.32 12.46
N GLU A 164 -30.37 -13.26 12.67
CA GLU A 164 -30.03 -14.62 13.10
C GLU A 164 -29.26 -15.40 12.03
N VAL A 165 -29.60 -15.18 10.75
CA VAL A 165 -28.91 -15.80 9.62
C VAL A 165 -27.42 -15.47 9.62
N TYR A 166 -27.03 -14.24 9.98
CA TYR A 166 -25.62 -13.86 10.14
C TYR A 166 -24.92 -14.71 11.20
N LYS A 167 -25.55 -14.90 12.37
CA LYS A 167 -24.94 -15.69 13.47
C LYS A 167 -24.78 -17.15 13.07
N ASN A 168 -25.78 -17.72 12.41
CA ASN A 168 -25.74 -19.11 11.95
C ASN A 168 -24.62 -19.34 10.92
N ILE A 169 -24.48 -18.41 9.96
CA ILE A 169 -23.39 -18.46 8.99
C ILE A 169 -22.04 -18.28 9.67
N ASP A 170 -21.91 -17.36 10.62
CA ASP A 170 -20.65 -17.11 11.34
C ASP A 170 -20.21 -18.35 12.14
N ALA A 171 -21.15 -19.03 12.79
CA ALA A 171 -20.90 -20.28 13.51
C ALA A 171 -20.48 -21.41 12.55
N ALA A 172 -21.22 -21.61 11.45
CA ALA A 172 -20.89 -22.61 10.44
C ALA A 172 -19.52 -22.33 9.79
N TYR A 173 -19.24 -21.07 9.47
CA TYR A 173 -17.95 -20.63 8.93
C TYR A 173 -16.80 -20.99 9.87
N LYS A 174 -16.91 -20.66 11.17
CA LYS A 174 -15.90 -20.99 12.17
C LYS A 174 -15.68 -22.49 12.29
N MET A 175 -16.75 -23.28 12.31
CA MET A 175 -16.70 -24.74 12.37
C MET A 175 -15.98 -25.34 11.16
N PHE A 176 -16.42 -25.02 9.93
CA PHE A 176 -15.79 -25.55 8.72
C PHE A 176 -14.34 -25.08 8.57
N ARG A 177 -14.06 -23.83 8.94
CA ARG A 177 -12.69 -23.30 8.91
C ARG A 177 -11.79 -24.04 9.89
N ALA A 178 -12.25 -24.29 11.11
CA ALA A 178 -11.50 -25.05 12.11
C ALA A 178 -11.22 -26.48 11.63
N ALA A 179 -12.18 -27.14 10.98
CA ALA A 179 -11.96 -28.46 10.38
C ALA A 179 -10.86 -28.43 9.30
N TYR A 180 -10.90 -27.43 8.41
CA TYR A 180 -9.84 -27.27 7.41
C TYR A 180 -8.47 -26.97 8.04
N GLU A 181 -8.38 -26.15 9.08
CA GLU A 181 -7.13 -25.86 9.77
C GLU A 181 -6.61 -27.08 10.55
N ALA A 182 -7.50 -27.87 11.16
CA ALA A 182 -7.16 -29.07 11.90
C ALA A 182 -6.61 -30.19 11.01
N LYS A 183 -7.13 -30.31 9.78
CA LYS A 183 -6.74 -31.37 8.81
C LYS A 183 -5.72 -30.92 7.77
N GLY A 184 -5.08 -29.77 7.99
CA GLY A 184 -4.05 -29.24 7.09
C GLY A 184 -4.56 -28.83 5.72
N LEU A 185 -5.85 -28.50 5.60
CA LEU A 185 -6.48 -27.95 4.40
C LEU A 185 -6.31 -26.44 4.29
N LEU A 186 -6.18 -25.76 5.43
CA LEU A 186 -5.80 -24.35 5.59
C LEU A 186 -4.61 -24.22 6.57
N PRO A 187 -3.71 -23.24 6.43
CA PRO A 187 -2.69 -22.99 7.43
C PRO A 187 -3.30 -22.38 8.69
N LYS A 188 -2.80 -22.78 9.87
CA LYS A 188 -3.24 -22.26 11.18
C LYS A 188 -2.76 -20.83 11.46
N LYS A 189 -1.65 -20.43 10.84
CA LYS A 189 -0.96 -19.16 11.08
C LYS A 189 -0.34 -18.66 9.78
N ARG A 190 -0.24 -17.35 9.65
CA ARG A 190 0.40 -16.69 8.50
C ARG A 190 1.90 -16.99 8.54
N ASP A 191 2.52 -17.05 7.37
CA ASP A 191 3.97 -17.17 7.25
C ASP A 191 4.68 -16.00 7.95
N ALA A 192 5.89 -16.24 8.45
CA ALA A 192 6.69 -15.20 9.09
C ALA A 192 7.06 -14.09 8.09
N PHE A 193 7.15 -12.86 8.58
CA PHE A 193 7.63 -11.75 7.77
C PHE A 193 9.11 -11.93 7.45
N ALA A 194 9.45 -11.55 6.21
CA ALA A 194 10.83 -11.59 5.74
C ALA A 194 11.69 -10.56 6.49
N THR A 195 12.89 -10.97 6.87
CA THR A 195 13.94 -10.09 7.40
C THR A 195 14.33 -9.03 6.37
N PRO A 196 14.98 -7.93 6.78
CA PRO A 196 15.46 -6.92 5.85
C PRO A 196 16.38 -7.48 4.74
N ALA A 197 17.30 -8.38 5.08
CA ALA A 197 18.18 -9.03 4.10
C ALA A 197 17.41 -9.89 3.10
N GLU A 198 16.51 -10.76 3.58
CA GLU A 198 15.69 -11.62 2.71
C GLU A 198 14.86 -10.79 1.71
N ARG A 199 14.29 -9.66 2.15
CA ARG A 199 13.53 -8.77 1.26
C ARG A 199 14.39 -8.17 0.16
N CYS A 200 15.59 -7.70 0.51
CA CYS A 200 16.55 -7.19 -0.47
C CYS A 200 17.01 -8.29 -1.44
N LEU A 201 17.41 -9.45 -0.94
CA LEU A 201 17.87 -10.57 -1.76
C LEU A 201 16.76 -11.08 -2.69
N TYR A 202 15.52 -11.17 -2.21
CA TYR A 202 14.36 -11.51 -3.01
C TYR A 202 14.15 -10.51 -4.16
N ALA A 203 14.17 -9.21 -3.86
CA ALA A 203 14.01 -8.17 -4.87
C ALA A 203 15.13 -8.20 -5.91
N ILE A 204 16.39 -8.35 -5.47
CA ILE A 204 17.57 -8.44 -6.34
C ILE A 204 17.47 -9.67 -7.26
N ARG A 205 17.23 -10.86 -6.71
CA ARG A 205 17.10 -12.11 -7.49
C ARG A 205 16.07 -11.97 -8.61
N ASN A 206 14.92 -11.38 -8.30
CA ASN A 206 13.87 -11.20 -9.30
C ASN A 206 14.23 -10.11 -10.32
N PHE A 207 14.83 -9.01 -9.86
CA PHE A 207 15.26 -7.91 -10.74
C PHE A 207 16.29 -8.37 -11.76
N GLU A 208 17.23 -9.23 -11.35
CA GLU A 208 18.28 -9.81 -12.21
C GLU A 208 17.74 -10.90 -13.15
N TYR A 209 16.49 -11.34 -12.98
CA TYR A 209 15.89 -12.34 -13.85
C TYR A 209 15.76 -11.80 -15.29
N THR A 210 16.33 -12.55 -16.24
CA THR A 210 16.27 -12.22 -17.66
C THR A 210 15.21 -13.09 -18.34
N PHE A 211 14.25 -12.45 -18.99
CA PHE A 211 13.25 -13.17 -19.79
C PHE A 211 13.80 -13.47 -21.19
N PRO A 212 13.27 -14.52 -21.86
CA PRO A 212 13.44 -14.67 -23.30
C PRO A 212 13.04 -13.39 -24.04
N ALA A 213 13.75 -13.03 -25.12
CA ALA A 213 13.59 -11.74 -25.79
C ALA A 213 12.13 -11.41 -26.18
N HIS A 214 11.36 -12.41 -26.62
CA HIS A 214 9.95 -12.24 -26.97
C HIS A 214 9.07 -11.88 -25.75
N LEU A 215 9.39 -12.39 -24.55
CA LEU A 215 8.68 -12.08 -23.32
C LEU A 215 9.19 -10.82 -22.65
N GLN A 216 10.47 -10.45 -22.80
CA GLN A 216 11.05 -9.29 -22.12
C GLN A 216 10.25 -8.01 -22.39
N LYS A 217 9.92 -7.77 -23.68
CA LYS A 217 9.12 -6.60 -24.10
C LYS A 217 7.66 -6.71 -23.65
N GLU A 218 7.07 -7.91 -23.72
CA GLU A 218 5.70 -8.16 -23.28
C GLU A 218 5.52 -7.94 -21.77
N ARG A 219 6.51 -8.35 -20.97
CA ARG A 219 6.52 -8.24 -19.52
C ARG A 219 6.89 -6.84 -19.03
N ASN A 220 7.53 -6.02 -19.88
CA ASN A 220 8.04 -4.70 -19.52
C ASN A 220 8.89 -4.76 -18.23
N TRP A 221 9.88 -5.65 -18.22
CA TRP A 221 10.72 -5.94 -17.06
C TRP A 221 12.16 -5.42 -17.24
N PRO A 222 12.86 -4.98 -16.18
CA PRO A 222 12.34 -4.63 -14.86
C PRO A 222 11.62 -3.25 -14.89
N PRO A 223 10.54 -3.07 -14.11
CA PRO A 223 9.72 -1.86 -14.16
C PRO A 223 10.28 -0.66 -13.38
N PHE A 224 11.19 -0.90 -12.44
CA PHE A 224 11.80 0.14 -11.61
C PHE A 224 13.23 -0.25 -11.21
N PRO A 225 14.22 0.65 -11.31
CA PRO A 225 15.60 0.31 -10.99
C PRO A 225 15.80 0.18 -9.47
N LEU A 226 16.34 -0.96 -9.02
CA LEU A 226 16.71 -1.14 -7.60
C LEU A 226 17.95 -0.33 -7.18
N THR A 227 18.62 0.30 -8.15
CA THR A 227 19.70 1.26 -7.93
C THR A 227 19.21 2.71 -7.81
N ALA A 228 17.89 2.94 -7.90
CA ALA A 228 17.30 4.26 -7.68
C ALA A 228 17.71 4.84 -6.31
N PRO A 229 17.74 6.17 -6.16
CA PRO A 229 18.03 6.79 -4.87
C PRO A 229 17.16 6.25 -3.74
N TRP A 230 17.77 5.99 -2.58
CA TRP A 230 17.13 5.34 -1.42
C TRP A 230 15.78 5.95 -1.00
N PRO A 231 15.52 7.29 -1.09
CA PRO A 231 14.23 7.82 -0.66
C PRO A 231 13.06 7.25 -1.48
N LEU A 232 13.30 6.92 -2.74
CA LEU A 232 12.31 6.38 -3.67
C LEU A 232 12.07 4.87 -3.48
N LEU A 233 12.98 4.17 -2.79
CA LEU A 233 12.90 2.73 -2.52
C LEU A 233 12.25 2.42 -1.16
N THR A 234 12.02 3.41 -0.31
CA THR A 234 11.49 3.21 1.05
C THR A 234 10.11 2.56 1.07
N MET A 235 9.22 2.86 0.11
CA MET A 235 7.92 2.17 -0.01
C MET A 235 8.08 0.67 -0.31
N LEU A 236 9.06 0.30 -1.13
CA LEU A 236 9.33 -1.08 -1.49
C LEU A 236 9.79 -1.88 -0.27
N VAL A 237 10.76 -1.34 0.48
CA VAL A 237 11.33 -1.99 1.66
C VAL A 237 10.49 -1.81 2.93
N ALA A 238 9.46 -0.96 2.93
CA ALA A 238 8.47 -0.89 4.00
C ALA A 238 7.46 -2.05 3.93
N ASP A 239 7.34 -2.71 2.77
CA ASP A 239 6.47 -3.87 2.63
C ASP A 239 7.11 -5.11 3.30
N GLN A 240 6.38 -5.75 4.21
CA GLN A 240 6.86 -6.89 5.01
C GLN A 240 6.21 -8.22 4.62
N GLN A 241 5.58 -8.29 3.43
CA GLN A 241 4.96 -9.54 2.98
C GLN A 241 5.93 -10.73 3.10
N PRO A 242 5.48 -11.87 3.67
CA PRO A 242 6.24 -13.11 3.70
C PRO A 242 6.72 -13.54 2.31
N LEU A 243 7.88 -14.18 2.24
CA LEU A 243 8.50 -14.56 0.96
C LEU A 243 7.64 -15.52 0.15
N ARG A 244 7.01 -16.52 0.77
CA ARG A 244 6.15 -17.48 0.07
C ARG A 244 4.93 -16.82 -0.58
N GLU A 245 4.35 -15.81 0.07
CA GLU A 245 3.25 -15.01 -0.51
C GLU A 245 3.72 -14.24 -1.74
N ARG A 246 4.94 -13.71 -1.73
CA ARG A 246 5.52 -12.99 -2.87
C ARG A 246 5.87 -13.95 -4.01
N GLU A 247 6.53 -15.05 -3.68
CA GLU A 247 7.05 -16.02 -4.63
C GLU A 247 5.94 -16.59 -5.50
N GLU A 248 4.83 -16.97 -4.89
CA GLU A 248 3.72 -17.57 -5.63
C GLU A 248 3.13 -16.61 -6.68
N ARG A 249 3.09 -15.30 -6.38
CA ARG A 249 2.68 -14.27 -7.35
C ARG A 249 3.78 -13.94 -8.36
N TRP A 250 5.05 -13.96 -7.95
CA TRP A 250 6.18 -13.80 -8.87
C TRP A 250 6.21 -14.91 -9.91
N ILE A 251 6.08 -16.17 -9.51
CA ILE A 251 6.00 -17.33 -10.41
C ILE A 251 4.83 -17.16 -11.39
N ALA A 252 3.66 -16.72 -10.92
CA ALA A 252 2.51 -16.45 -11.78
C ALA A 252 2.81 -15.37 -12.85
N PHE A 253 3.49 -14.29 -12.48
CA PHE A 253 3.94 -13.27 -13.42
C PHE A 253 5.03 -13.78 -14.37
N ARG A 254 6.06 -14.44 -13.83
CA ARG A 254 7.21 -14.95 -14.59
C ARG A 254 6.75 -15.94 -15.65
N ASP A 255 5.93 -16.92 -15.27
CA ASP A 255 5.58 -18.04 -16.14
C ASP A 255 4.38 -17.73 -17.05
N ARG A 256 3.45 -16.89 -16.59
CA ARG A 256 2.16 -16.67 -17.27
C ARG A 256 1.82 -15.21 -17.57
N GLY A 257 2.65 -14.26 -17.12
CA GLY A 257 2.37 -12.83 -17.25
C GLY A 257 1.23 -12.34 -16.36
N GLU A 258 0.82 -13.13 -15.36
CA GLU A 258 -0.30 -12.79 -14.49
C GLU A 258 0.07 -11.66 -13.52
N PHE A 259 -0.49 -10.47 -13.77
CA PHE A 259 -0.34 -9.31 -12.90
C PHE A 259 -1.70 -8.74 -12.51
N HIS A 260 -2.12 -9.01 -11.27
CA HIS A 260 -3.38 -8.50 -10.73
C HIS A 260 -3.18 -7.17 -10.02
N ARG A 261 -3.81 -6.13 -10.57
CA ARG A 261 -3.92 -4.81 -9.93
C ARG A 261 -5.12 -4.73 -8.99
N TYR A 262 -6.21 -5.43 -9.32
CA TYR A 262 -7.47 -5.36 -8.59
C TYR A 262 -8.14 -6.73 -8.53
N GLY A 263 -8.91 -6.96 -7.46
CA GLY A 263 -9.73 -8.15 -7.25
C GLY A 263 -11.21 -7.88 -7.55
N GLU A 264 -12.07 -8.74 -7.02
CA GLU A 264 -13.52 -8.58 -7.15
C GLU A 264 -14.10 -7.59 -6.14
N TYR A 265 -14.88 -6.63 -6.62
CA TYR A 265 -15.63 -5.72 -5.76
C TYR A 265 -16.95 -6.34 -5.31
N ILE A 266 -17.13 -6.53 -4.00
CA ILE A 266 -18.25 -7.30 -3.42
C ILE A 266 -19.21 -6.47 -2.55
N HIS A 267 -19.09 -5.14 -2.53
CA HIS A 267 -20.03 -4.23 -1.83
C HIS A 267 -20.16 -4.50 -0.32
N GLY A 268 -21.39 -4.44 0.22
CA GLY A 268 -21.66 -4.40 1.66
C GLY A 268 -21.19 -5.64 2.42
N ILE A 269 -21.20 -6.81 1.78
CA ILE A 269 -20.74 -8.06 2.40
C ILE A 269 -19.22 -8.03 2.72
N ALA A 270 -18.43 -7.18 2.03
CA ALA A 270 -17.01 -7.00 2.33
C ALA A 270 -16.75 -6.42 3.72
N GLN A 271 -17.74 -5.72 4.30
CA GLN A 271 -17.64 -5.15 5.64
C GLN A 271 -17.82 -6.21 6.73
N GLN A 272 -18.14 -7.45 6.35
CA GLN A 272 -18.45 -8.56 7.23
C GLN A 272 -17.50 -9.73 6.94
N PHE A 273 -16.36 -9.75 7.64
CA PHE A 273 -15.26 -10.68 7.37
C PHE A 273 -15.71 -12.14 7.24
N SER A 274 -16.51 -12.66 8.19
CA SER A 274 -16.96 -14.05 8.14
C SER A 274 -17.88 -14.32 6.95
N MET A 275 -18.78 -13.39 6.60
CA MET A 275 -19.67 -13.55 5.43
C MET A 275 -18.86 -13.51 4.12
N GLN A 276 -17.93 -12.57 4.01
CA GLN A 276 -17.01 -12.45 2.87
C GLN A 276 -16.23 -13.75 2.65
N SER A 277 -15.61 -14.30 3.69
CA SER A 277 -14.80 -15.51 3.56
C SER A 277 -15.66 -16.79 3.46
N ALA A 278 -16.82 -16.85 4.09
CA ALA A 278 -17.72 -18.01 4.03
C ALA A 278 -18.20 -18.30 2.61
N ARG A 279 -18.49 -17.25 1.82
CA ARG A 279 -18.88 -17.35 0.40
C ARG A 279 -17.93 -18.21 -0.46
N ARG A 280 -16.65 -18.29 -0.07
CA ARG A 280 -15.58 -18.97 -0.83
C ARG A 280 -14.66 -19.79 0.07
N LEU A 281 -15.19 -20.28 1.19
CA LEU A 281 -14.45 -21.14 2.10
C LEU A 281 -14.19 -22.50 1.44
N LYS A 282 -12.93 -22.74 1.11
CA LYS A 282 -12.39 -23.96 0.50
C LYS A 282 -10.94 -24.18 0.94
N PRO A 283 -10.38 -25.40 0.76
CA PRO A 283 -8.96 -25.63 1.01
C PRO A 283 -8.08 -24.64 0.26
N TYR A 284 -7.10 -24.05 0.94
CA TYR A 284 -6.27 -22.99 0.37
C TYR A 284 -4.91 -22.93 1.08
N PRO A 285 -3.79 -22.65 0.37
CA PRO A 285 -2.45 -22.66 0.97
C PRO A 285 -2.07 -21.40 1.74
N PHE A 286 -2.95 -20.40 1.81
CA PHE A 286 -2.66 -19.11 2.43
C PHE A 286 -3.75 -18.71 3.42
N THR A 287 -3.34 -18.01 4.47
CA THR A 287 -4.25 -17.48 5.48
C THR A 287 -4.89 -16.18 5.02
N TYR A 288 -5.83 -15.69 5.82
CA TYR A 288 -6.43 -14.37 5.65
C TYR A 288 -5.38 -13.25 5.59
N ALA A 289 -5.78 -12.12 4.98
CA ALA A 289 -4.97 -10.92 4.79
C ALA A 289 -3.75 -11.07 3.87
N THR A 290 -3.63 -12.17 3.13
CA THR A 290 -2.67 -12.37 2.04
C THR A 290 -3.25 -11.87 0.71
N ILE A 291 -2.40 -11.52 -0.26
CA ILE A 291 -2.87 -11.11 -1.60
C ILE A 291 -3.69 -12.23 -2.26
N GLN A 292 -3.29 -13.48 -2.04
CA GLN A 292 -3.98 -14.67 -2.53
C GLN A 292 -5.41 -14.76 -2.00
N MET A 293 -5.60 -14.58 -0.68
CA MET A 293 -6.94 -14.56 -0.10
C MET A 293 -7.76 -13.35 -0.54
N MET A 294 -7.14 -12.19 -0.74
CA MET A 294 -7.82 -11.00 -1.25
C MET A 294 -8.31 -11.19 -2.69
N LEU A 295 -7.51 -11.82 -3.54
CA LEU A 295 -7.91 -12.21 -4.90
C LEU A 295 -9.03 -13.26 -4.88
N LYS A 296 -8.96 -14.22 -3.96
CA LYS A 296 -9.97 -15.26 -3.78
C LYS A 296 -11.31 -14.71 -3.30
N ASP A 297 -11.32 -13.95 -2.20
CA ASP A 297 -12.55 -13.54 -1.51
C ASP A 297 -13.15 -12.24 -2.08
N GLY A 298 -12.36 -11.43 -2.79
CA GLY A 298 -12.74 -10.08 -3.21
C GLY A 298 -12.75 -9.10 -2.03
N GLY A 299 -13.33 -7.92 -2.21
CA GLY A 299 -13.45 -6.91 -1.15
C GLY A 299 -13.94 -5.55 -1.65
N VAL A 300 -13.51 -4.48 -0.97
CA VAL A 300 -13.80 -3.08 -1.35
C VAL A 300 -12.50 -2.27 -1.47
N CYS A 301 -12.56 -0.94 -1.42
CA CYS A 301 -11.44 -0.03 -1.67
C CYS A 301 -10.12 -0.43 -0.97
N GLY A 302 -10.16 -0.80 0.32
CA GLY A 302 -8.96 -1.25 1.04
C GLY A 302 -8.34 -2.54 0.48
N THR A 303 -9.16 -3.51 0.09
CA THR A 303 -8.72 -4.75 -0.56
C THR A 303 -8.12 -4.46 -1.94
N MET A 304 -8.76 -3.61 -2.74
CA MET A 304 -8.27 -3.22 -4.07
C MET A 304 -6.91 -2.53 -3.97
N GLY A 305 -6.76 -1.61 -3.02
CA GLY A 305 -5.49 -0.97 -2.76
C GLY A 305 -4.42 -1.95 -2.30
N SER A 306 -4.78 -2.91 -1.44
CA SER A 306 -3.84 -3.94 -0.96
C SER A 306 -3.34 -4.80 -2.11
N ILE A 307 -4.24 -5.31 -2.96
CA ILE A 307 -3.87 -6.15 -4.11
C ILE A 307 -2.92 -5.38 -5.01
N SER A 308 -3.25 -4.13 -5.34
CA SER A 308 -2.44 -3.31 -6.23
C SER A 308 -1.06 -3.03 -5.63
N ALA A 309 -0.97 -2.52 -4.41
CA ALA A 309 0.30 -2.21 -3.76
C ALA A 309 1.19 -3.46 -3.62
N ARG A 310 0.61 -4.56 -3.14
CA ARG A 310 1.35 -5.80 -2.95
C ARG A 310 1.84 -6.38 -4.27
N GLY A 311 0.99 -6.37 -5.31
CA GLY A 311 1.37 -6.81 -6.65
C GLY A 311 2.55 -6.01 -7.20
N HIS A 312 2.51 -4.67 -7.11
CA HIS A 312 3.60 -3.81 -7.57
C HIS A 312 4.90 -4.05 -6.76
N ASN A 313 4.82 -4.15 -5.43
CA ASN A 313 5.98 -4.44 -4.58
C ASN A 313 6.61 -5.82 -4.86
N ILE A 314 5.79 -6.83 -5.19
CA ILE A 314 6.29 -8.16 -5.61
C ILE A 314 7.13 -8.07 -6.88
N LEU A 315 6.77 -7.13 -7.76
CA LEU A 315 7.44 -6.83 -9.02
C LEU A 315 8.54 -5.75 -8.88
N GLY A 316 8.97 -5.42 -7.66
CA GLY A 316 10.06 -4.46 -7.42
C GLY A 316 9.69 -2.99 -7.62
N VAL A 317 8.40 -2.66 -7.78
CA VAL A 317 7.94 -1.27 -7.90
C VAL A 317 7.57 -0.73 -6.52
N PRO A 318 8.25 0.32 -6.01
CA PRO A 318 7.94 0.91 -4.72
C PRO A 318 6.50 1.45 -4.67
N SER A 319 5.66 0.87 -3.82
CA SER A 319 4.24 1.18 -3.79
C SER A 319 3.58 0.95 -2.43
N CYS A 320 2.47 1.64 -2.18
CA CYS A 320 1.64 1.46 -1.00
C CYS A 320 0.16 1.73 -1.32
N GLN A 321 -0.73 1.40 -0.39
CA GLN A 321 -2.14 1.81 -0.48
C GLN A 321 -2.25 3.34 -0.31
N ALA A 322 -3.42 3.92 -0.56
CA ALA A 322 -3.69 5.32 -0.19
C ALA A 322 -4.73 5.41 0.93
N THR A 323 -4.61 6.44 1.78
CA THR A 323 -5.50 6.73 2.90
C THR A 323 -6.78 7.41 2.44
N GLN A 324 -7.91 7.00 3.01
CA GLN A 324 -9.19 7.70 2.89
C GLN A 324 -9.17 9.02 3.70
N PRO A 325 -9.90 10.08 3.32
CA PRO A 325 -10.88 10.18 2.23
C PRO A 325 -10.27 10.38 0.83
N GLY A 326 -8.95 10.32 0.69
CA GLY A 326 -8.28 10.25 -0.62
C GLY A 326 -8.56 8.90 -1.28
N HIS A 327 -9.49 8.86 -2.23
CA HIS A 327 -9.91 7.61 -2.86
C HIS A 327 -8.99 7.20 -4.03
N CYS A 328 -7.67 7.30 -3.85
CA CYS A 328 -6.75 6.58 -4.73
C CYS A 328 -6.58 5.15 -4.20
N ALA A 329 -6.60 4.15 -5.09
CA ALA A 329 -6.39 2.77 -4.65
C ALA A 329 -4.94 2.51 -4.23
N VAL A 330 -3.98 3.05 -4.98
CA VAL A 330 -2.55 2.76 -4.83
C VAL A 330 -1.73 4.00 -5.16
N VAL A 331 -0.64 4.19 -4.45
CA VAL A 331 0.42 5.16 -4.77
C VAL A 331 1.67 4.37 -5.10
N PHE A 332 2.39 4.78 -6.14
CA PHE A 332 3.67 4.16 -6.50
C PHE A 332 4.66 5.16 -7.08
N PHE A 333 5.94 4.81 -6.98
CA PHE A 333 6.98 5.44 -7.76
C PHE A 333 7.10 4.79 -9.13
N ARG A 334 7.32 5.60 -10.17
CA ARG A 334 7.62 5.16 -11.53
C ARG A 334 8.95 5.73 -12.00
N HIS A 335 9.56 5.02 -12.93
CA HIS A 335 10.76 5.45 -13.63
C HIS A 335 10.50 5.35 -15.14
N GLY A 336 10.73 6.44 -15.87
CA GLY A 336 10.69 6.41 -17.33
C GLY A 336 12.08 6.07 -17.86
N PRO A 337 12.39 4.82 -18.26
CA PRO A 337 13.76 4.38 -18.56
C PRO A 337 14.44 5.19 -19.67
N GLU A 338 13.69 5.59 -20.70
CA GLU A 338 14.19 6.44 -21.79
C GLU A 338 14.51 7.86 -21.34
N THR A 339 13.75 8.37 -20.36
CA THR A 339 13.87 9.75 -19.88
C THR A 339 14.74 9.89 -18.63
N GLY A 340 14.99 8.81 -17.90
CA GLY A 340 15.59 8.82 -16.55
C GLY A 340 14.73 9.46 -15.45
N ILE A 341 13.48 9.85 -15.75
CA ILE A 341 12.65 10.65 -14.84
C ILE A 341 11.92 9.76 -13.85
N PHE A 342 12.00 10.12 -12.56
CA PHE A 342 11.19 9.53 -11.51
C PHE A 342 9.89 10.30 -11.28
N ARG A 343 8.81 9.60 -10.94
CA ARG A 343 7.52 10.20 -10.59
C ARG A 343 6.90 9.46 -9.41
N CYS A 344 6.14 10.18 -8.59
CA CYS A 344 5.23 9.58 -7.61
C CYS A 344 3.81 9.94 -8.03
N GLU A 345 2.97 8.96 -8.27
CA GLU A 345 1.62 9.17 -8.79
C GLU A 345 0.64 8.15 -8.19
N GLY A 346 -0.65 8.51 -8.19
CA GLY A 346 -1.72 7.59 -7.86
C GLY A 346 -2.11 6.74 -9.06
N GLY A 347 -2.48 5.49 -8.81
CA GLY A 347 -2.86 4.55 -9.87
C GLY A 347 -4.30 4.72 -10.37
N GLN A 348 -5.27 4.64 -9.46
CA GLN A 348 -6.70 4.79 -9.80
C GLN A 348 -7.38 5.67 -8.76
N TYR A 349 -7.90 6.80 -9.20
CA TYR A 349 -8.69 7.72 -8.38
C TYR A 349 -10.17 7.42 -8.56
N ALA A 350 -10.92 7.31 -7.46
CA ALA A 350 -12.38 7.27 -7.51
C ALA A 350 -12.99 8.67 -7.36
N THR A 351 -12.46 9.50 -6.46
CA THR A 351 -12.84 10.91 -6.27
C THR A 351 -11.66 11.74 -5.74
N GLY A 352 -11.59 13.02 -6.12
CA GLY A 352 -10.46 13.92 -5.80
C GLY A 352 -9.17 13.59 -6.57
N GLY A 353 -8.09 14.29 -6.24
CA GLY A 353 -6.76 14.06 -6.80
C GLY A 353 -5.66 13.91 -5.74
N ASP A 354 -4.43 14.22 -6.13
CA ASP A 354 -3.25 14.16 -5.27
C ASP A 354 -3.37 15.06 -4.03
N GLU A 355 -4.12 16.16 -4.12
CA GLU A 355 -4.35 17.12 -3.04
C GLU A 355 -5.13 16.51 -1.86
N LYS A 356 -5.88 15.44 -2.10
CA LYS A 356 -6.63 14.68 -1.09
C LYS A 356 -6.04 13.31 -0.78
N THR A 357 -4.98 12.91 -1.50
CA THR A 357 -4.38 11.58 -1.38
C THR A 357 -3.26 11.57 -0.34
N GLY A 358 -3.24 10.56 0.53
CA GLY A 358 -2.16 10.31 1.49
C GLY A 358 -1.61 8.90 1.29
N PRO A 359 -0.32 8.72 0.97
CA PRO A 359 0.27 7.38 0.86
C PRO A 359 0.22 6.64 2.21
N PHE A 360 -0.31 5.42 2.24
CA PHE A 360 -0.39 4.58 3.44
C PHE A 360 0.97 3.91 3.71
N THR A 361 1.95 4.74 4.03
CA THR A 361 3.33 4.36 4.34
C THR A 361 3.95 5.44 5.23
N PRO A 362 4.89 5.10 6.12
CA PRO A 362 5.64 6.12 6.85
C PRO A 362 6.42 7.02 5.89
N TRP A 363 6.53 8.30 6.24
CA TRP A 363 7.38 9.23 5.52
C TRP A 363 8.85 8.96 5.86
N PRO A 364 9.78 8.86 4.88
CA PRO A 364 11.15 8.42 5.12
C PRO A 364 11.93 9.20 6.18
N PHE A 365 11.56 10.45 6.42
CA PHE A 365 12.24 11.32 7.37
C PHE A 365 11.56 11.38 8.76
N GLU A 366 10.50 10.61 9.01
CA GLU A 366 9.92 10.49 10.35
C GLU A 366 10.90 9.82 11.31
N ARG A 367 10.87 10.20 12.60
CA ARG A 367 11.85 9.70 13.58
C ARG A 367 11.71 8.20 13.85
N GLU A 368 10.47 7.73 13.98
CA GLU A 368 10.13 6.34 14.32
C GLU A 368 9.02 5.85 13.40
N PHE A 369 9.09 4.56 13.05
CA PHE A 369 8.05 3.87 12.32
C PHE A 369 7.36 2.90 13.26
N ARG A 370 6.11 3.23 13.63
CA ARG A 370 5.32 2.36 14.51
C ARG A 370 4.46 1.43 13.71
N ARG A 371 4.61 0.15 14.00
CA ARG A 371 3.75 -0.87 13.45
C ARG A 371 2.59 -1.17 14.38
N SER A 372 1.39 -1.19 13.82
CA SER A 372 0.24 -1.78 14.47
C SER A 372 0.57 -3.28 14.59
N LYS A 373 0.72 -3.81 15.81
CA LYS A 373 1.07 -5.23 16.07
C LYS A 373 0.01 -6.23 15.57
N ARG A 374 -0.88 -5.82 14.66
CA ARG A 374 -1.95 -6.62 14.08
C ARG A 374 -1.35 -7.58 13.07
N THR A 375 -1.47 -8.87 13.36
CA THR A 375 -1.08 -9.97 12.47
C THR A 375 -1.95 -10.09 11.22
N SER A 376 -3.04 -9.31 11.13
CA SER A 376 -4.01 -9.29 10.02
C SER A 376 -3.62 -8.38 8.85
N GLY A 377 -2.33 -8.00 8.71
CA GLY A 377 -1.81 -7.38 7.49
C GLY A 377 -2.09 -5.87 7.28
N HIS A 378 -2.56 -5.15 8.30
CA HIS A 378 -2.62 -3.68 8.32
C HIS A 378 -1.72 -3.18 9.46
N GLU A 379 -0.43 -3.08 9.15
CA GLU A 379 0.60 -3.09 10.19
C GLU A 379 1.25 -1.74 10.42
N ILE A 380 0.77 -0.62 9.87
CA ILE A 380 1.32 0.71 10.18
C ILE A 380 0.34 1.45 11.08
N GLU A 381 0.83 2.05 12.18
CA GLU A 381 0.03 2.90 13.04
C GLU A 381 -0.34 4.20 12.30
N PHE A 382 -1.62 4.59 12.33
CA PHE A 382 -2.19 5.73 11.60
C PHE A 382 -1.82 7.11 12.18
N ARG A 383 -0.56 7.32 12.58
CA ARG A 383 -0.10 8.62 13.09
C ARG A 383 1.01 9.17 12.19
N GLY A 384 0.86 10.41 11.73
CA GLY A 384 1.90 11.12 10.99
C GLY A 384 1.98 10.85 9.48
N ILE A 385 0.93 10.29 8.85
CA ILE A 385 0.93 10.07 7.39
C ILE A 385 1.01 11.42 6.66
N LYS A 386 2.03 11.57 5.81
CA LYS A 386 2.20 12.76 4.99
C LYS A 386 1.31 12.68 3.75
N LYS A 387 0.87 13.84 3.28
CA LYS A 387 0.10 13.96 2.02
C LYS A 387 0.98 13.58 0.82
N MET A 388 0.34 13.21 -0.29
CA MET A 388 0.99 12.78 -1.54
C MET A 388 2.11 13.72 -2.00
N VAL A 389 1.90 15.03 -1.87
CA VAL A 389 2.89 16.07 -2.25
C VAL A 389 4.26 15.88 -1.59
N TYR A 390 4.34 15.32 -0.38
CA TYR A 390 5.63 15.01 0.26
C TYR A 390 6.36 13.91 -0.50
N HIS A 391 5.66 12.83 -0.85
CA HIS A 391 6.24 11.72 -1.62
C HIS A 391 6.57 12.13 -3.06
N GLN A 392 5.78 13.02 -3.66
CA GLN A 392 6.11 13.63 -4.95
C GLN A 392 7.37 14.48 -4.88
N SER A 393 7.56 15.24 -3.79
CA SER A 393 8.75 16.06 -3.59
C SER A 393 10.05 15.26 -3.54
N LEU A 394 10.01 13.98 -3.14
CA LEU A 394 11.18 13.08 -3.24
C LEU A 394 11.60 12.90 -4.69
N ALA A 395 10.65 12.55 -5.57
CA ALA A 395 10.93 12.34 -6.98
C ALA A 395 11.39 13.63 -7.67
N TRP A 396 10.71 14.76 -7.39
CA TRP A 396 11.09 16.06 -7.94
C TRP A 396 12.48 16.50 -7.46
N GLY A 397 12.80 16.32 -6.18
CA GLY A 397 14.11 16.64 -5.61
C GLY A 397 15.23 15.81 -6.23
N VAL A 398 15.01 14.51 -6.40
CA VAL A 398 15.94 13.61 -7.09
C VAL A 398 16.14 14.02 -8.55
N ASN A 399 15.06 14.27 -9.29
CA ASN A 399 15.12 14.73 -10.70
C ASN A 399 15.83 16.08 -10.83
N TYR A 400 15.64 16.98 -9.86
CA TYR A 400 16.32 18.27 -9.84
C TYR A 400 17.83 18.10 -9.60
N GLY A 401 18.23 17.18 -8.74
CA GLY A 401 19.64 16.86 -8.57
C GLY A 401 19.87 16.09 -7.29
N LEU A 402 20.32 14.84 -7.43
CA LEU A 402 20.58 13.97 -6.29
C LEU A 402 21.63 14.51 -5.31
N PRO A 403 22.79 15.06 -5.74
CA PRO A 403 23.75 15.65 -4.81
C PRO A 403 23.14 16.78 -3.99
N ALA A 404 22.49 17.76 -4.65
CA ALA A 404 21.84 18.88 -3.98
C ALA A 404 20.69 18.43 -3.06
N PHE A 405 19.97 17.37 -3.42
CA PHE A 405 18.96 16.77 -2.55
C PHE A 405 19.58 16.15 -1.28
N HIS A 406 20.68 15.42 -1.41
CA HIS A 406 21.42 14.88 -0.26
C HIS A 406 22.01 15.99 0.61
N ASP A 407 22.60 17.02 0.02
CA ASP A 407 23.12 18.18 0.75
C ASP A 407 22.01 18.86 1.56
N GLY A 408 20.81 18.99 0.99
CA GLY A 408 19.63 19.46 1.72
C GLY A 408 19.23 18.56 2.89
N THR A 409 19.32 17.24 2.74
CA THR A 409 19.06 16.28 3.82
C THR A 409 20.09 16.44 4.95
N ILE A 410 21.37 16.58 4.60
CA ILE A 410 22.46 16.81 5.56
C ILE A 410 22.27 18.16 6.26
N ALA A 411 21.97 19.23 5.51
CA ALA A 411 21.69 20.56 6.05
C ALA A 411 20.55 20.53 7.08
N HIS A 412 19.46 19.82 6.77
CA HIS A 412 18.38 19.62 7.73
C HIS A 412 18.85 18.84 8.98
N ALA A 413 19.62 17.77 8.82
CA ALA A 413 20.13 17.01 9.96
C ALA A 413 21.05 17.85 10.85
N LEU A 414 21.97 18.62 10.27
CA LEU A 414 22.85 19.55 10.99
C LEU A 414 22.04 20.63 11.71
N TYR A 415 21.05 21.22 11.05
CA TYR A 415 20.14 22.18 11.67
C TYR A 415 19.48 21.64 12.95
N GLN A 416 19.03 20.37 12.93
CA GLN A 416 18.43 19.72 14.10
C GLN A 416 19.45 19.46 15.23
N LEU A 417 20.75 19.45 14.94
CA LEU A 417 21.81 19.27 15.93
C LEU A 417 22.33 20.60 16.51
N LEU A 418 22.08 21.73 15.84
CA LEU A 418 22.50 23.04 16.32
C LEU A 418 21.77 23.42 17.64
N PRO A 419 22.45 24.14 18.56
CA PRO A 419 21.80 24.82 19.68
C PRO A 419 20.75 25.84 19.21
N GLU A 420 19.76 26.13 20.05
CA GLU A 420 18.61 27.00 19.70
C GLU A 420 19.04 28.37 19.15
N GLU A 421 20.02 29.03 19.78
CA GLU A 421 20.50 30.33 19.34
C GLU A 421 21.19 30.28 17.97
N GLN A 422 21.97 29.23 17.70
CA GLN A 422 22.60 29.03 16.39
C GLN A 422 21.60 28.62 15.30
N ARG A 423 20.48 27.98 15.67
CA ARG A 423 19.40 27.69 14.71
C ARG A 423 18.79 28.97 14.14
N LYS A 424 18.67 30.02 14.96
CA LYS A 424 18.08 31.30 14.56
C LYS A 424 18.94 32.06 13.55
N SER A 425 20.27 32.06 13.70
CA SER A 425 21.19 32.74 12.78
C SER A 425 21.70 31.82 11.65
N ASP A 426 22.56 30.88 11.99
CA ASP A 426 23.33 30.08 11.04
C ASP A 426 22.49 28.95 10.48
N GLY A 427 21.59 28.39 11.30
CA GLY A 427 20.60 27.41 10.86
C GLY A 427 19.68 27.94 9.77
N TRP A 428 19.20 29.18 9.90
CA TRP A 428 18.38 29.81 8.87
C TRP A 428 19.14 29.95 7.54
N LYS A 429 20.39 30.44 7.58
CA LYS A 429 21.24 30.55 6.38
C LYS A 429 21.49 29.19 5.73
N LEU A 430 21.78 28.17 6.54
CA LEU A 430 22.01 26.81 6.10
C LEU A 430 20.78 26.25 5.35
N LEU A 431 19.59 26.37 5.94
CA LEU A 431 18.35 25.91 5.32
C LEU A 431 18.00 26.72 4.06
N SER A 432 18.16 28.04 4.10
CA SER A 432 17.91 28.91 2.93
C SER A 432 18.83 28.57 1.75
N ASN A 433 20.11 28.30 2.02
CA ASN A 433 21.07 27.87 1.00
C ASN A 433 20.69 26.50 0.42
N ALA A 434 20.25 25.56 1.26
CA ALA A 434 19.76 24.26 0.79
C ALA A 434 18.54 24.40 -0.14
N ILE A 435 17.60 25.30 0.14
CA ILE A 435 16.47 25.59 -0.77
C ILE A 435 16.93 26.22 -2.08
N ALA A 436 17.91 27.12 -2.04
CA ALA A 436 18.48 27.70 -3.24
C ALA A 436 19.11 26.64 -4.15
N GLN A 437 19.70 25.59 -3.57
CA GLN A 437 20.32 24.48 -4.30
C GLN A 437 19.32 23.40 -4.73
N ASN A 438 18.22 23.20 -4.01
CA ASN A 438 17.15 22.28 -4.41
C ASN A 438 15.79 22.74 -3.87
N PRO A 439 14.96 23.42 -4.69
CA PRO A 439 13.68 23.97 -4.24
C PRO A 439 12.62 22.90 -3.99
N TYR A 440 12.88 21.62 -4.30
CA TYR A 440 11.93 20.52 -4.10
C TYR A 440 12.11 19.80 -2.75
N HIS A 441 13.07 20.21 -1.92
CA HIS A 441 13.34 19.54 -0.64
C HIS A 441 12.35 19.97 0.45
N LEU A 442 11.12 19.45 0.42
CA LEU A 442 10.02 19.90 1.29
C LEU A 442 10.31 19.79 2.80
N LEU A 443 11.15 18.85 3.23
CA LEU A 443 11.61 18.76 4.63
C LEU A 443 12.38 20.01 5.08
N VAL A 444 13.24 20.57 4.21
CA VAL A 444 14.03 21.77 4.48
C VAL A 444 13.11 22.99 4.45
N ILE A 445 12.15 23.03 3.52
CA ILE A 445 11.15 24.11 3.46
C ILE A 445 10.34 24.16 4.75
N ASP A 446 9.86 23.01 5.23
CA ASP A 446 9.09 22.92 6.46
C ASP A 446 9.90 23.44 7.66
N ALA A 447 11.18 23.05 7.77
CA ALA A 447 12.06 23.53 8.82
C ALA A 447 12.30 25.05 8.73
N LEU A 448 12.51 25.58 7.52
CA LEU A 448 12.77 27.00 7.27
C LEU A 448 11.53 27.87 7.59
N ILE A 449 10.34 27.41 7.19
CA ILE A 449 9.07 28.07 7.54
C ILE A 449 8.87 28.04 9.06
N ALA A 450 9.10 26.91 9.71
CA ALA A 450 8.93 26.77 11.15
C ALA A 450 9.89 27.66 11.94
N SER A 451 11.16 27.73 11.54
CA SER A 451 12.21 28.49 12.23
C SER A 451 12.11 30.01 12.05
N THR A 452 11.33 30.47 11.07
CA THR A 452 11.20 31.90 10.77
C THR A 452 10.08 32.54 11.59
N GLU A 453 10.46 33.41 12.53
CA GLU A 453 9.57 33.95 13.59
C GLU A 453 8.86 35.26 13.23
N THR A 454 9.14 35.85 12.07
CA THR A 454 8.54 37.14 11.66
C THR A 454 7.73 36.99 10.38
N SER A 455 6.64 37.76 10.28
CA SER A 455 5.79 37.76 9.09
C SER A 455 6.54 38.25 7.84
N GLN A 456 7.50 39.16 8.01
CA GLN A 456 8.39 39.64 6.95
C GLN A 456 9.36 38.55 6.49
N GLY A 457 9.95 37.81 7.43
CA GLY A 457 10.84 36.69 7.12
C GLY A 457 10.11 35.61 6.33
N GLN A 458 8.82 35.36 6.61
CA GLN A 458 8.00 34.44 5.81
C GLN A 458 7.86 34.88 4.34
N VAL A 459 7.76 36.20 4.08
CA VAL A 459 7.79 36.74 2.71
C VAL A 459 9.15 36.47 2.05
N GLU A 460 10.25 36.59 2.80
CA GLU A 460 11.60 36.29 2.29
C GLU A 460 11.80 34.81 1.98
N VAL A 461 11.30 33.92 2.84
CA VAL A 461 11.28 32.47 2.60
C VAL A 461 10.54 32.16 1.29
N TRP A 462 9.36 32.75 1.09
CA TRP A 462 8.61 32.58 -0.17
C TRP A 462 9.39 33.08 -1.38
N ASN A 463 9.96 34.27 -1.31
CA ASN A 463 10.69 34.87 -2.41
C ASN A 463 11.94 34.04 -2.78
N ASN A 464 12.68 33.56 -1.78
CA ASN A 464 13.83 32.68 -1.98
C ASN A 464 13.41 31.36 -2.64
N PHE A 465 12.33 30.74 -2.13
CA PHE A 465 11.75 29.53 -2.74
C PHE A 465 11.33 29.76 -4.19
N ARG A 466 10.60 30.84 -4.49
CA ARG A 466 10.14 31.14 -5.86
C ARG A 466 11.29 31.43 -6.80
N LYS A 467 12.31 32.17 -6.33
CA LYS A 467 13.53 32.44 -7.11
C LYS A 467 14.22 31.12 -7.49
N ALA A 468 14.42 30.23 -6.53
CA ALA A 468 15.04 28.93 -6.77
C ALA A 468 14.17 28.03 -7.67
N LEU A 469 12.85 28.01 -7.45
CA LEU A 469 11.93 27.21 -8.25
C LEU A 469 11.86 27.67 -9.72
N ASN A 470 11.93 28.98 -9.98
CA ASN A 470 11.94 29.51 -11.34
C ASN A 470 13.18 29.05 -12.13
N GLN A 471 14.31 28.77 -11.46
CA GLN A 471 15.49 28.17 -12.10
C GLN A 471 15.25 26.72 -12.56
N ALA A 472 14.18 26.07 -12.11
CA ALA A 472 13.77 24.74 -12.54
C ALA A 472 12.84 24.77 -13.77
N GLU A 473 12.50 25.93 -14.31
CA GLU A 473 11.59 26.03 -15.45
C GLU A 473 12.13 25.30 -16.67
N GLY A 474 11.28 24.51 -17.33
CA GLY A 474 11.66 23.65 -18.45
C GLY A 474 12.43 22.37 -18.08
N LYS A 475 12.83 22.19 -16.81
CA LYS A 475 13.55 20.99 -16.38
C LYS A 475 12.60 19.78 -16.30
N PRO A 476 12.90 18.65 -16.98
CA PRO A 476 12.03 17.49 -16.96
C PRO A 476 11.81 16.93 -15.55
N GLY A 477 10.56 16.57 -15.23
CA GLY A 477 10.21 15.99 -13.92
C GLY A 477 10.26 16.98 -12.75
N CYS A 478 10.36 18.29 -13.01
CA CYS A 478 10.48 19.34 -12.00
C CYS A 478 9.37 20.40 -12.19
N PRO A 479 8.19 20.24 -11.56
CA PRO A 479 7.06 21.16 -11.77
C PRO A 479 7.24 22.50 -11.05
N THR A 480 7.08 23.61 -11.77
CA THR A 480 7.18 24.99 -11.22
C THR A 480 5.83 25.61 -10.84
N LYS A 481 4.74 24.84 -10.99
CA LYS A 481 3.34 25.24 -10.75
C LYS A 481 2.56 24.08 -10.13
N GLY A 482 1.29 24.30 -9.80
CA GLY A 482 0.37 23.26 -9.33
C GLY A 482 0.48 22.96 -7.83
N LEU A 483 0.19 21.71 -7.45
CA LEU A 483 -0.02 21.31 -6.05
C LEU A 483 1.17 21.65 -5.14
N TYR A 484 2.41 21.52 -5.62
CA TYR A 484 3.60 21.81 -4.82
C TYR A 484 3.66 23.28 -4.38
N VAL A 485 3.53 24.18 -5.36
CA VAL A 485 3.57 25.64 -5.12
C VAL A 485 2.43 26.06 -4.22
N THR A 486 1.21 25.57 -4.48
CA THR A 486 0.05 25.81 -3.62
C THR A 486 0.31 25.34 -2.19
N THR A 487 0.89 24.16 -2.01
CA THR A 487 1.18 23.60 -0.67
C THR A 487 2.18 24.48 0.10
N VAL A 488 3.28 24.88 -0.52
CA VAL A 488 4.28 25.74 0.12
C VAL A 488 3.70 27.11 0.45
N ARG A 489 2.93 27.70 -0.48
CA ARG A 489 2.29 29.00 -0.29
C ARG A 489 1.32 28.98 0.89
N ASP A 490 0.46 27.98 0.95
CA ASP A 490 -0.56 27.88 1.99
C ASP A 490 0.10 27.67 3.37
N LYS A 491 1.21 26.92 3.45
CA LYS A 491 2.05 26.81 4.66
C LYS A 491 2.62 28.15 5.12
N VAL A 492 3.13 28.95 4.18
CA VAL A 492 3.62 30.32 4.47
C VAL A 492 2.48 31.20 4.99
N PHE A 493 1.30 31.15 4.37
CA PHE A 493 0.14 31.91 4.83
C PHE A 493 -0.31 31.50 6.24
N ASP A 494 -0.39 30.20 6.50
CA ASP A 494 -0.77 29.69 7.82
C ASP A 494 0.26 30.09 8.89
N ARG A 495 1.54 30.10 8.54
CA ARG A 495 2.59 30.57 9.44
C ARG A 495 2.44 32.07 9.72
N ILE A 496 2.27 32.92 8.71
CA ILE A 496 2.00 34.36 8.89
C ILE A 496 0.76 34.59 9.76
N ALA A 497 -0.29 33.78 9.58
CA ALA A 497 -1.50 33.87 10.40
C ALA A 497 -1.23 33.59 11.88
N SER A 498 -0.31 32.69 12.19
CA SER A 498 0.09 32.38 13.59
C SER A 498 1.02 33.42 14.22
N LEU A 499 1.66 34.29 13.43
CA LEU A 499 2.65 35.26 13.89
C LEU A 499 2.03 36.63 14.21
N PRO A 500 2.65 37.42 15.11
CA PRO A 500 2.21 38.78 15.39
C PRO A 500 2.32 39.65 14.13
N THR A 501 1.37 40.58 14.00
CA THR A 501 1.43 41.61 12.98
C THR A 501 2.61 42.56 13.26
N PRO A 502 3.36 42.99 12.23
CA PRO A 502 4.42 43.98 12.41
C PRO A 502 3.91 45.27 13.06
N ARG A 503 4.75 45.92 13.87
CA ARG A 503 4.46 47.24 14.44
C ARG A 503 4.76 48.39 13.46
N ASN A 504 5.58 48.14 12.44
CA ASN A 504 5.97 49.12 11.44
C ASN A 504 5.01 49.10 10.25
N SER A 505 4.40 50.25 9.92
CA SER A 505 3.49 50.42 8.79
C SER A 505 4.05 49.95 7.45
N LYS A 506 5.34 50.19 7.16
CA LYS A 506 6.01 49.73 5.93
C LYS A 506 6.03 48.21 5.83
N GLU A 507 6.27 47.53 6.95
CA GLU A 507 6.30 46.07 6.99
C GLU A 507 4.90 45.46 6.94
N VAL A 508 3.91 46.12 7.57
CA VAL A 508 2.50 45.75 7.40
C VAL A 508 2.09 45.85 5.93
N GLU A 509 2.48 46.93 5.25
CA GLU A 509 2.21 47.14 3.83
C GLU A 509 2.90 46.10 2.94
N ARG A 510 4.18 45.79 3.20
CA ARG A 510 4.94 44.74 2.52
C ARG A 510 4.24 43.38 2.62
N VAL A 511 3.87 42.95 3.83
CA VAL A 511 3.20 41.66 4.05
C VAL A 511 1.81 41.66 3.42
N LEU A 512 1.04 42.75 3.56
CA LEU A 512 -0.27 42.85 2.92
C LEU A 512 -0.18 42.80 1.39
N GLY A 513 0.82 43.46 0.80
CA GLY A 513 1.11 43.42 -0.62
C GLY A 513 1.40 42.00 -1.10
N PHE A 514 2.26 41.28 -0.39
CA PHE A 514 2.54 39.86 -0.62
C PHE A 514 1.27 39.00 -0.58
N LEU A 515 0.46 39.10 0.48
CA LEU A 515 -0.78 38.32 0.62
C LEU A 515 -1.76 38.57 -0.53
N LYS A 516 -1.85 39.80 -1.02
CA LYS A 516 -2.68 40.15 -2.19
C LYS A 516 -2.10 39.58 -3.49
N ALA A 517 -0.80 39.76 -3.72
CA ALA A 517 -0.12 39.30 -4.94
C ALA A 517 -0.24 37.78 -5.11
N GLU A 518 -0.08 37.03 -4.03
CA GLU A 518 -0.16 35.57 -4.03
C GLU A 518 -1.59 35.02 -3.85
N LYS A 519 -2.60 35.89 -3.92
CA LYS A 519 -4.03 35.57 -3.85
C LYS A 519 -4.39 34.74 -2.60
N CYS A 520 -4.02 35.27 -1.43
CA CYS A 520 -4.35 34.65 -0.14
C CYS A 520 -5.85 34.38 -0.01
N ASN A 521 -6.21 33.14 0.34
CA ASN A 521 -7.58 32.66 0.52
C ASN A 521 -8.11 32.83 1.96
N ARG A 522 -7.34 33.49 2.83
CA ARG A 522 -7.68 33.73 4.25
C ARG A 522 -8.18 35.14 4.47
N ASP A 523 -9.50 35.31 4.42
CA ASP A 523 -10.16 36.60 4.62
C ASP A 523 -9.90 37.21 6.00
N ASP A 524 -9.78 36.37 7.03
CA ASP A 524 -9.43 36.77 8.39
C ASP A 524 -8.04 37.43 8.42
N LEU A 525 -7.06 36.83 7.74
CA LEU A 525 -5.70 37.32 7.68
C LEU A 525 -5.61 38.64 6.91
N LEU A 526 -6.27 38.72 5.75
CA LEU A 526 -6.33 39.95 4.95
C LEU A 526 -6.98 41.10 5.73
N LYS A 527 -8.07 40.84 6.46
CA LYS A 527 -8.73 41.84 7.31
C LYS A 527 -7.82 42.31 8.44
N ARG A 528 -7.08 41.40 9.09
CA ARG A 528 -6.13 41.73 10.17
C ARG A 528 -5.07 42.72 9.70
N TYR A 529 -4.43 42.44 8.56
CA TYR A 529 -3.38 43.31 8.02
C TYR A 529 -3.91 44.65 7.50
N ARG A 530 -5.11 44.68 6.89
CA ARG A 530 -5.77 45.95 6.51
C ARG A 530 -6.06 46.84 7.72
N ARG A 531 -6.55 46.25 8.82
CA ARG A 531 -6.82 46.99 10.06
C ARG A 531 -5.54 47.54 10.68
N ALA A 532 -4.48 46.74 10.73
CA ALA A 532 -3.19 47.18 11.27
C ALA A 532 -2.62 48.36 10.46
N LEU A 533 -2.67 48.30 9.13
CA LEU A 533 -2.19 49.39 8.27
C LEU A 533 -2.96 50.68 8.50
N ASN A 534 -4.29 50.59 8.65
CA ASN A 534 -5.14 51.75 8.92
C ASN A 534 -4.92 52.32 10.33
N LYS A 535 -4.59 51.49 11.32
CA LYS A 535 -4.31 51.94 12.69
C LYS A 535 -3.01 52.73 12.74
N GLU A 536 -1.94 52.21 12.13
CA GLU A 536 -0.62 52.89 12.09
C GLU A 536 -0.67 54.21 11.31
N ARG A 537 -1.41 54.25 10.19
CA ARG A 537 -1.61 55.50 9.42
C ARG A 537 -2.40 56.56 10.18
N LYS A 538 -3.20 56.18 11.18
CA LYS A 538 -3.94 57.11 12.06
C LYS A 538 -3.14 57.54 13.30
N SER A 539 -2.11 56.79 13.70
CA SER A 539 -1.27 57.08 14.86
C SER A 539 0.02 57.84 14.55
N THR A 540 0.28 58.15 13.27
CA THR A 540 1.38 59.02 12.86
C THR A 540 0.84 60.46 12.76
N PRO A 541 1.21 61.40 13.64
CA PRO A 541 0.83 62.80 13.48
C PRO A 541 1.45 63.34 12.19
N GLN A 542 0.70 64.17 11.45
CA GLN A 542 1.20 64.90 10.28
C GLN A 542 2.32 65.86 10.66
#